data_AF-A0A7K4B913-F1
#
_entry.id   AF-A0A7K4B913-F1
#
_cell.length_a   1.000
_cell.length_b   1.000
_cell.length_c   1.000
_cell.angle_alpha   90.00
_cell.angle_beta   90.00
_cell.angle_gamma   90.00
#
_symmetry.space_group_name_H-M   'P 1'
#
loop_
_entity.id
_entity.type
_entity.pdbx_description
1 polymer ?
#
loop_
_entity_poly.entity_id
_entity_poly.type
_entity_poly.pdbx_seq_one_letter_code
_entity_poly.pdbx_strand_id
1 'polypeptide(L)'
;MMGNQGTNDDEYVKNDDDLISDILKTIEFHKSGLSDTRVELSQLSDSGKKIATLFNNVLDLYQGNLTLVESSIHKIQKGDFETDVPALPGKLTSISESIDNLRLSLLMMEKDISRFSTACSNGDLTLRVDSAKYKGGFAEVIESMDKGIEAISFPVKVLSGAVADFAEGKLPDMNDESQFQGEFKKIIQNLNTITKIMKLRGEDLNALIRSAEEGILDARADPTKYPGYNGNMFIGLNKILDAYISPINVSAEYIDRISKGDIPPKITEDYRGDFNEIKNNLNALIDV
;
A
#
# COMPACT_ATOMS: atom_id res chain seq x y z
N MET A 1 63.14 -53.87 60.77
CA MET A 1 61.90 -54.36 60.16
C MET A 1 60.73 -53.79 60.94
N MET A 2 59.81 -53.18 60.19
CA MET A 2 58.37 -53.03 60.43
C MET A 2 57.85 -52.30 61.67
N GLY A 3 57.00 -51.32 61.36
CA GLY A 3 56.04 -50.67 62.24
C GLY A 3 55.31 -49.54 61.51
N ASN A 4 54.79 -49.80 60.30
CA ASN A 4 53.97 -48.83 59.58
C ASN A 4 52.56 -48.88 60.18
N GLN A 5 52.22 -47.89 61.02
CA GLN A 5 50.87 -47.66 61.49
C GLN A 5 50.05 -47.10 60.32
N GLY A 6 49.14 -47.91 59.79
CA GLY A 6 48.07 -47.42 58.93
C GLY A 6 47.13 -46.56 59.78
N THR A 7 47.07 -45.27 59.48
CA THR A 7 45.98 -44.41 59.88
C THR A 7 44.77 -44.83 59.06
N ASN A 8 43.82 -45.51 59.70
CA ASN A 8 42.45 -45.55 59.18
C ASN A 8 41.91 -44.13 59.30
N ASP A 9 41.97 -43.38 58.20
CA ASP A 9 41.11 -42.23 58.01
C ASP A 9 39.69 -42.79 57.87
N ASP A 10 38.99 -42.93 58.99
CA ASP A 10 37.55 -43.18 58.98
C ASP A 10 36.91 -42.02 58.22
N GLU A 11 36.49 -42.30 56.99
CA GLU A 11 35.86 -41.33 56.09
C GLU A 11 34.64 -40.73 56.80
N TYR A 12 34.71 -39.44 57.17
CA TYR A 12 33.66 -38.78 57.94
C TYR A 12 32.33 -38.90 57.20
N VAL A 13 31.40 -39.65 57.77
CA VAL A 13 30.02 -39.75 57.28
C VAL A 13 29.21 -38.65 57.94
N LYS A 14 28.72 -37.71 57.13
CA LYS A 14 27.82 -36.64 57.53
C LYS A 14 26.59 -37.20 58.26
N ASN A 15 26.24 -36.56 59.37
CA ASN A 15 25.05 -36.89 60.14
C ASN A 15 23.79 -36.19 59.55
N ASP A 16 22.64 -36.37 60.20
CA ASP A 16 21.39 -35.78 59.71
C ASP A 16 21.38 -34.23 59.79
N ASP A 17 22.11 -33.63 60.75
CA ASP A 17 22.23 -32.17 60.88
C ASP A 17 23.05 -31.56 59.73
N ASP A 18 24.10 -32.26 59.30
CA ASP A 18 24.93 -31.88 58.14
C ASP A 18 24.09 -31.88 56.85
N LEU A 19 23.24 -32.92 56.65
CA LEU A 19 22.32 -32.98 55.51
C LEU A 19 21.31 -31.83 55.51
N ILE A 20 20.73 -31.52 56.68
CA ILE A 20 19.80 -30.38 56.81
C ILE A 20 20.51 -29.08 56.43
N SER A 21 21.74 -28.87 56.90
CA SER A 21 22.56 -27.71 56.56
C SER A 21 22.82 -27.60 55.04
N ASP A 22 23.15 -28.71 54.38
CA ASP A 22 23.38 -28.75 52.93
C ASP A 22 22.10 -28.47 52.13
N ILE A 23 20.95 -29.00 52.56
CA ILE A 23 19.65 -28.69 51.96
C ILE A 23 19.33 -27.20 52.13
N LEU A 24 19.49 -26.63 53.33
CA LEU A 24 19.25 -25.21 53.59
C LEU A 24 20.14 -24.32 52.72
N LYS A 25 21.43 -24.66 52.60
CA LYS A 25 22.37 -23.96 51.74
C LYS A 25 21.95 -24.01 50.27
N THR A 26 21.52 -25.19 49.81
CA THR A 26 21.00 -25.36 48.43
C THR A 26 19.74 -24.51 48.21
N ILE A 27 18.82 -24.46 49.18
CA ILE A 27 17.64 -23.59 49.11
C ILE A 27 18.04 -22.11 48.99
N GLU A 28 19.01 -21.64 49.77
CA GLU A 28 19.48 -20.25 49.69
C GLU A 28 20.14 -19.94 48.33
N PHE A 29 20.87 -20.89 47.74
CA PHE A 29 21.38 -20.74 46.38
C PHE A 29 20.27 -20.65 45.33
N HIS A 30 19.20 -21.44 45.44
CA HIS A 30 18.05 -21.34 44.54
C HIS A 30 17.33 -20.00 44.70
N LYS A 31 17.16 -19.51 45.94
CA LYS A 31 16.58 -18.19 46.20
C LYS A 31 17.41 -17.04 45.62
N SER A 32 18.72 -17.20 45.49
CA SER A 32 19.61 -16.21 44.86
C SER A 32 19.74 -16.35 43.34
N GLY A 33 19.08 -17.35 42.73
CA GLY A 33 19.07 -17.58 41.29
C GLY A 33 20.09 -18.60 40.78
N LEU A 34 20.86 -19.23 41.66
CA LEU A 34 21.78 -20.32 41.31
C LEU A 34 21.03 -21.67 41.25
N SER A 35 20.08 -21.78 40.32
CA SER A 35 19.12 -22.89 40.24
C SER A 35 19.72 -24.24 39.80
N ASP A 36 20.93 -24.25 39.28
CA ASP A 36 21.64 -25.50 38.94
C ASP A 36 22.28 -26.19 40.17
N THR A 37 22.25 -25.55 41.34
CA THR A 37 22.87 -26.10 42.56
C THR A 37 22.10 -27.32 43.10
N ARG A 38 22.82 -28.32 43.60
CA ARG A 38 22.27 -29.58 44.14
C ARG A 38 22.94 -29.94 45.47
N VAL A 39 22.25 -30.77 46.26
CA VAL A 39 22.83 -31.38 47.47
C VAL A 39 23.82 -32.45 47.03
N GLU A 40 25.04 -32.39 47.56
CA GLU A 40 26.07 -33.38 47.27
C GLU A 40 25.76 -34.71 47.97
N LEU A 41 25.87 -35.82 47.23
CA LEU A 41 25.51 -37.15 47.74
C LEU A 41 26.68 -37.87 48.44
N SER A 42 27.90 -37.35 48.28
CA SER A 42 29.10 -37.90 48.89
C SER A 42 29.03 -37.77 50.41
N GLN A 43 29.65 -38.72 51.13
CA GLN A 43 29.74 -38.72 52.59
C GLN A 43 28.40 -38.76 53.36
N LEU A 44 27.27 -38.92 52.69
CA LEU A 44 25.96 -39.11 53.34
C LEU A 44 25.72 -40.59 53.71
N SER A 45 24.95 -40.80 54.78
CA SER A 45 24.35 -42.10 55.11
C SER A 45 23.40 -42.57 53.99
N ASP A 46 23.06 -43.86 53.96
CA ASP A 46 22.14 -44.39 52.92
C ASP A 46 20.74 -43.76 52.97
N SER A 47 20.23 -43.46 54.17
CA SER A 47 18.99 -42.70 54.35
C SER A 47 19.14 -41.26 53.86
N GLY A 48 20.26 -40.61 54.19
CA GLY A 48 20.55 -39.25 53.75
C GLY A 48 20.65 -39.13 52.23
N LYS A 49 21.33 -40.08 51.57
CA LYS A 49 21.40 -40.17 50.10
C LYS A 49 20.01 -40.25 49.48
N LYS A 50 19.12 -41.10 50.01
CA LYS A 50 17.74 -41.21 49.49
C LYS A 50 16.99 -39.88 49.58
N ILE A 51 17.09 -39.18 50.70
CA ILE A 51 16.44 -37.87 50.91
C ILE A 51 17.03 -36.83 49.95
N ALA A 52 18.36 -36.73 49.88
CA ALA A 52 19.05 -35.79 49.00
C ALA A 52 18.74 -36.06 47.51
N THR A 53 18.67 -37.32 47.09
CA THR A 53 18.25 -37.70 45.73
C THR A 53 16.81 -37.27 45.45
N LEU A 54 15.86 -37.54 46.37
CA LEU A 54 14.47 -37.11 46.18
C LEU A 54 14.36 -35.58 46.09
N PHE A 55 15.12 -34.86 46.93
CA PHE A 55 15.19 -33.40 46.88
C PHE A 55 15.76 -32.90 45.55
N ASN A 56 16.91 -33.44 45.12
CA ASN A 56 17.54 -33.09 43.84
C ASN A 56 16.63 -33.39 42.65
N ASN A 57 15.90 -34.51 42.64
CA ASN A 57 14.94 -34.84 41.57
C ASN A 57 13.83 -33.80 41.45
N VAL A 58 13.35 -33.23 42.56
CA VAL A 58 12.37 -32.14 42.54
C VAL A 58 12.99 -30.88 41.94
N LEU A 59 14.24 -30.56 42.27
CA LEU A 59 14.96 -29.42 41.67
C LEU A 59 15.17 -29.62 40.17
N ASP A 60 15.54 -30.82 39.73
CA ASP A 60 15.71 -31.16 38.31
C ASP A 60 14.41 -31.03 37.53
N LEU A 61 13.28 -31.45 38.12
CA LEU A 61 11.96 -31.27 37.51
C LEU A 61 11.64 -29.78 37.26
N TYR A 62 11.87 -28.92 38.25
CA TYR A 62 11.62 -27.48 38.09
C TYR A 62 12.61 -26.83 37.11
N GLN A 63 13.88 -27.21 37.14
CA GLN A 63 14.88 -26.73 36.19
C GLN A 63 14.50 -27.10 34.76
N GLY A 64 14.10 -28.36 34.51
CA GLY A 64 13.64 -28.79 33.20
C GLY A 64 12.42 -28.00 32.69
N ASN A 65 11.46 -27.72 33.57
CA ASN A 65 10.30 -26.87 33.22
C ASN A 65 10.72 -25.44 32.84
N LEU A 66 11.67 -24.83 33.56
CA LEU A 66 12.20 -23.50 33.24
C LEU A 66 12.94 -23.49 31.91
N THR A 67 13.76 -24.50 31.64
CA THR A 67 14.45 -24.65 30.35
C THR A 67 13.46 -24.79 29.18
N LEU A 68 12.33 -25.49 29.37
CA LEU A 68 11.28 -25.59 28.36
C LEU A 68 10.61 -24.23 28.09
N VAL A 69 10.31 -23.46 29.15
CA VAL A 69 9.77 -22.10 29.03
C VAL A 69 10.74 -21.20 28.28
N GLU A 70 12.00 -21.19 28.67
CA GLU A 70 13.05 -20.38 28.02
C GLU A 70 13.20 -20.75 26.55
N SER A 71 13.30 -22.04 26.24
CA SER A 71 13.43 -22.51 24.86
C SER A 71 12.24 -22.11 23.99
N SER A 72 11.02 -22.21 24.53
CA SER A 72 9.79 -21.85 23.81
C SER A 72 9.74 -20.35 23.53
N ILE A 73 10.05 -19.52 24.54
CA ILE A 73 10.12 -18.07 24.37
C ILE A 73 11.20 -17.69 23.36
N HIS A 74 12.37 -18.33 23.39
CA HIS A 74 13.47 -18.07 22.46
C HIS A 74 13.11 -18.40 21.01
N LYS A 75 12.33 -19.46 20.77
CA LYS A 75 11.79 -19.79 19.44
C LYS A 75 10.83 -18.70 18.95
N ILE A 76 9.87 -18.31 19.78
CA ILE A 76 8.90 -17.24 19.48
C ILE A 76 9.63 -15.92 19.19
N GLN A 77 10.64 -15.56 19.99
CA GLN A 77 11.45 -14.36 19.77
C GLN A 77 12.20 -14.36 18.43
N LYS A 78 12.53 -15.54 17.89
CA LYS A 78 13.15 -15.69 16.58
C LYS A 78 12.14 -15.75 15.42
N GLY A 79 10.85 -15.63 15.70
CA GLY A 79 9.80 -15.73 14.70
C GLY A 79 9.40 -17.16 14.34
N ASP A 80 9.83 -18.16 15.10
CA ASP A 80 9.30 -19.52 14.95
C ASP A 80 7.97 -19.61 15.70
N PHE A 81 6.87 -19.46 14.96
CA PHE A 81 5.52 -19.59 15.49
C PHE A 81 4.84 -20.90 15.09
N GLU A 82 5.47 -21.73 14.25
CA GLU A 82 4.89 -23.00 13.80
C GLU A 82 5.21 -24.15 14.78
N THR A 83 6.28 -24.04 15.58
CA THR A 83 6.60 -25.04 16.60
C THR A 83 5.73 -24.89 17.85
N ASP A 84 4.97 -25.93 18.18
CA ASP A 84 4.13 -25.96 19.38
C ASP A 84 4.93 -25.85 20.69
N VAL A 85 4.33 -25.20 21.69
CA VAL A 85 4.89 -25.07 23.03
C VAL A 85 4.64 -26.36 23.81
N PRO A 86 5.68 -27.06 24.30
CA PRO A 86 5.50 -28.26 25.12
C PRO A 86 4.67 -27.97 26.38
N ALA A 87 3.69 -28.84 26.67
CA ALA A 87 2.86 -28.69 27.85
C ALA A 87 3.65 -28.95 29.14
N LEU A 88 3.57 -28.01 30.09
CA LEU A 88 4.11 -28.19 31.43
C LEU A 88 3.13 -28.98 32.30
N PRO A 89 3.61 -29.74 33.30
CA PRO A 89 2.76 -30.61 34.10
C PRO A 89 1.92 -29.86 35.15
N GLY A 90 0.75 -30.41 35.46
CA GLY A 90 -0.07 -30.01 36.60
C GLY A 90 -0.52 -28.55 36.56
N LYS A 91 -0.26 -27.79 37.64
CA LYS A 91 -0.65 -26.37 37.70
C LYS A 91 0.20 -25.47 36.79
N LEU A 92 1.33 -25.95 36.29
CA LEU A 92 2.17 -25.18 35.38
C LEU A 92 1.64 -25.18 33.93
N THR A 93 0.65 -26.02 33.61
CA THR A 93 0.04 -26.06 32.27
C THR A 93 -0.48 -24.70 31.82
N SER A 94 -1.00 -23.88 32.74
CA SER A 94 -1.47 -22.53 32.41
C SER A 94 -0.35 -21.61 31.88
N ILE A 95 0.91 -21.86 32.26
CA ILE A 95 2.08 -21.12 31.73
C ILE A 95 2.30 -21.51 30.27
N SER A 96 2.38 -22.81 29.97
CA SER A 96 2.55 -23.28 28.59
C SER A 96 1.38 -22.86 27.70
N GLU A 97 0.14 -22.92 28.19
CA GLU A 97 -1.04 -22.43 27.46
C GLU A 97 -0.97 -20.93 27.18
N SER A 98 -0.50 -20.12 28.14
CA SER A 98 -0.36 -18.67 27.93
C SER A 98 0.71 -18.36 26.87
N ILE A 99 1.84 -19.06 26.90
CA ILE A 99 2.90 -18.91 25.89
C ILE A 99 2.40 -19.40 24.52
N ASP A 100 1.66 -20.50 24.47
CA ASP A 100 1.12 -21.04 23.22
C ASP A 100 0.04 -20.13 22.62
N ASN A 101 -0.83 -19.55 23.43
CA ASN A 101 -1.81 -18.55 22.97
C ASN A 101 -1.12 -17.30 22.38
N LEU A 102 -0.01 -16.85 22.98
CA LEU A 102 0.80 -15.78 22.43
C LEU A 102 1.40 -16.18 21.08
N ARG A 103 2.00 -17.38 21.00
CA ARG A 103 2.54 -17.94 19.75
C ARG A 103 1.48 -18.01 18.65
N LEU A 104 0.31 -18.56 18.94
CA LEU A 104 -0.80 -18.68 17.99
C LEU A 104 -1.29 -17.32 17.49
N SER A 105 -1.38 -16.32 18.38
CA SER A 105 -1.74 -14.95 17.99
C SER A 105 -0.74 -14.36 17.00
N LEU A 106 0.56 -14.57 17.25
CA LEU A 106 1.64 -14.13 16.36
C LEU A 106 1.63 -14.88 15.02
N LEU A 107 1.43 -16.21 15.05
CA LEU A 107 1.30 -17.04 13.84
C LEU A 107 0.14 -16.59 12.95
N MET A 108 -1.03 -16.35 13.55
CA MET A 108 -2.20 -15.86 12.81
C MET A 108 -1.91 -14.50 12.19
N MET A 109 -1.31 -13.58 12.95
CA MET A 109 -0.95 -12.25 12.44
C MET A 109 0.06 -12.33 11.29
N GLU A 110 1.09 -13.18 11.40
CA GLU A 110 2.05 -13.41 10.31
C GLU A 110 1.34 -13.90 9.03
N LYS A 111 0.46 -14.89 9.16
CA LYS A 111 -0.29 -15.45 8.02
C LYS A 111 -1.20 -14.41 7.37
N ASP A 112 -1.92 -13.61 8.17
CA ASP A 112 -2.80 -12.57 7.64
C ASP A 112 -2.02 -11.40 7.02
N ILE A 113 -0.87 -11.00 7.60
CA ILE A 113 0.02 -9.99 7.00
C ILE A 113 0.60 -10.49 5.67
N SER A 114 1.03 -11.75 5.60
CA SER A 114 1.57 -12.35 4.37
C SER A 114 0.52 -12.40 3.25
N ARG A 115 -0.71 -12.82 3.59
CA ARG A 115 -1.85 -12.81 2.67
C ARG A 115 -2.18 -11.38 2.21
N PHE A 116 -2.22 -10.43 3.14
CA PHE A 116 -2.46 -9.01 2.85
C PHE A 116 -1.40 -8.43 1.89
N SER A 117 -0.12 -8.67 2.17
CA SER A 117 1.00 -8.24 1.33
C SER A 117 0.93 -8.82 -0.09
N THR A 118 0.58 -10.10 -0.19
CA THR A 118 0.40 -10.79 -1.47
C THR A 118 -0.75 -10.18 -2.28
N ALA A 119 -1.90 -9.90 -1.65
CA ALA A 119 -3.03 -9.26 -2.31
C ALA A 119 -2.66 -7.88 -2.84
N CYS A 120 -2.02 -7.04 -2.02
CA CYS A 120 -1.57 -5.71 -2.43
C CYS A 120 -0.59 -5.77 -3.62
N SER A 121 0.35 -6.72 -3.58
CA SER A 121 1.33 -6.93 -4.65
C SER A 121 0.68 -7.38 -5.97
N ASN A 122 -0.45 -8.09 -5.89
CA ASN A 122 -1.27 -8.48 -7.04
C ASN A 122 -2.28 -7.40 -7.47
N GLY A 123 -2.26 -6.22 -6.84
CA GLY A 123 -3.19 -5.12 -7.13
C GLY A 123 -4.57 -5.24 -6.50
N ASP A 124 -4.80 -6.24 -5.65
CA ASP A 124 -6.03 -6.37 -4.88
C ASP A 124 -5.96 -5.51 -3.60
N LEU A 125 -6.57 -4.32 -3.68
CA LEU A 125 -6.71 -3.39 -2.56
C LEU A 125 -8.05 -3.57 -1.81
N THR A 126 -8.80 -4.65 -2.08
CA THR A 126 -10.11 -4.92 -1.49
C THR A 126 -10.05 -5.89 -0.32
N LEU A 127 -8.96 -6.67 -0.23
CA LEU A 127 -8.74 -7.56 0.89
C LEU A 127 -8.68 -6.77 2.21
N ARG A 128 -9.44 -7.25 3.20
CA ARG A 128 -9.42 -6.77 4.58
C ARG A 128 -9.15 -7.93 5.52
N VAL A 129 -8.42 -7.68 6.60
CA VAL A 129 -8.16 -8.67 7.64
C VAL A 129 -9.20 -8.48 8.73
N ASP A 130 -9.81 -9.58 9.19
CA ASP A 130 -10.83 -9.51 10.23
C ASP A 130 -10.19 -9.22 11.60
N SER A 131 -10.28 -7.96 12.03
CA SER A 131 -9.72 -7.49 13.30
C SER A 131 -10.38 -8.15 14.53
N ALA A 132 -11.60 -8.68 14.40
CA ALA A 132 -12.32 -9.31 15.52
C ALA A 132 -11.66 -10.63 15.99
N LYS A 133 -10.76 -11.20 15.17
CA LYS A 133 -9.93 -12.36 15.53
C LYS A 133 -8.84 -12.01 16.55
N TYR A 134 -8.51 -10.73 16.69
CA TYR A 134 -7.42 -10.24 17.51
C TYR A 134 -7.95 -9.45 18.71
N LYS A 135 -7.10 -9.26 19.72
CA LYS A 135 -7.42 -8.50 20.93
C LYS A 135 -6.28 -7.56 21.31
N GLY A 136 -6.62 -6.44 21.94
CA GLY A 136 -5.65 -5.45 22.41
C GLY A 136 -4.75 -4.94 21.28
N GLY A 137 -3.45 -4.81 21.56
CA GLY A 137 -2.48 -4.27 20.59
C GLY A 137 -2.41 -5.04 19.26
N PHE A 138 -2.74 -6.34 19.23
CA PHE A 138 -2.82 -7.08 17.97
C PHE A 138 -3.95 -6.60 17.08
N ALA A 139 -5.12 -6.28 17.66
CA ALA A 139 -6.24 -5.73 16.91
C ALA A 139 -5.91 -4.32 16.39
N GLU A 140 -5.24 -3.50 17.21
CA GLU A 140 -4.81 -2.15 16.81
C GLU A 140 -3.85 -2.17 15.61
N VAL A 141 -2.96 -3.16 15.52
CA VAL A 141 -2.08 -3.36 14.35
C VAL A 141 -2.91 -3.63 13.10
N ILE A 142 -3.87 -4.57 13.17
CA ILE A 142 -4.73 -4.91 12.03
C ILE A 142 -5.59 -3.71 11.60
N GLU A 143 -6.20 -3.00 12.55
CA GLU A 143 -6.98 -1.79 12.25
C GLU A 143 -6.13 -0.69 11.61
N SER A 144 -4.87 -0.56 12.03
CA SER A 144 -3.94 0.41 11.43
C SER A 144 -3.58 0.04 10.00
N MET A 145 -3.40 -1.25 9.70
CA MET A 145 -3.22 -1.74 8.33
C MET A 145 -4.45 -1.48 7.47
N ASP A 146 -5.65 -1.74 7.98
CA ASP A 146 -6.91 -1.49 7.28
C ASP A 146 -7.10 0.00 6.95
N LYS A 147 -6.78 0.90 7.89
CA LYS A 147 -6.78 2.34 7.63
C LYS A 147 -5.76 2.73 6.56
N GLY A 148 -4.56 2.13 6.60
CA GLY A 148 -3.50 2.37 5.62
C GLY A 148 -3.92 1.98 4.20
N ILE A 149 -4.53 0.81 4.02
CA ILE A 149 -4.99 0.36 2.70
C ILE A 149 -6.18 1.18 2.21
N GLU A 150 -7.10 1.59 3.09
CA GLU A 150 -8.24 2.42 2.71
C GLU A 150 -7.79 3.79 2.18
N ALA A 151 -6.79 4.39 2.82
CA ALA A 151 -6.17 5.65 2.40
C ALA A 151 -5.54 5.60 0.99
N ILE A 152 -5.19 4.40 0.51
CA ILE A 152 -4.65 4.17 -0.84
C ILE A 152 -5.77 3.75 -1.80
N SER A 153 -6.66 2.85 -1.36
CA SER A 153 -7.71 2.25 -2.18
C SER A 153 -8.70 3.30 -2.69
N PHE A 154 -9.12 4.24 -1.83
CA PHE A 154 -10.07 5.26 -2.21
C PHE A 154 -9.56 6.19 -3.35
N PRO A 155 -8.37 6.81 -3.26
CA PRO A 155 -7.83 7.61 -4.36
C PRO A 155 -7.60 6.80 -5.64
N VAL A 156 -7.07 5.58 -5.55
CA VAL A 156 -6.85 4.72 -6.72
C VAL A 156 -8.17 4.42 -7.44
N LYS A 157 -9.26 4.19 -6.69
CA LYS A 157 -10.59 3.96 -7.26
C LYS A 157 -11.12 5.19 -7.99
N VAL A 158 -10.97 6.37 -7.41
CA VAL A 158 -11.37 7.65 -8.03
C VAL A 158 -10.63 7.87 -9.34
N LEU A 159 -9.30 7.67 -9.34
CA LEU A 159 -8.47 7.80 -10.53
C LEU A 159 -8.85 6.79 -11.62
N SER A 160 -9.06 5.53 -11.24
CA SER A 160 -9.49 4.48 -12.16
C SER A 160 -10.84 4.82 -12.82
N GLY A 161 -11.81 5.31 -12.03
CA GLY A 161 -13.10 5.76 -12.55
C GLY A 161 -12.95 6.91 -13.55
N ALA A 162 -12.15 7.92 -13.23
CA ALA A 162 -11.93 9.05 -14.13
C ALA A 162 -11.23 8.64 -15.44
N VAL A 163 -10.28 7.71 -15.37
CA VAL A 163 -9.64 7.13 -16.57
C VAL A 163 -10.65 6.35 -17.41
N ALA A 164 -11.54 5.59 -16.77
CA ALA A 164 -12.61 4.87 -17.47
C ALA A 164 -13.57 5.85 -18.18
N ASP A 165 -13.97 6.93 -17.52
CA ASP A 165 -14.80 7.97 -18.15
C ASP A 165 -14.12 8.54 -19.41
N PHE A 166 -12.83 8.89 -19.33
CA PHE A 166 -12.09 9.36 -20.51
C PHE A 166 -11.99 8.30 -21.61
N ALA A 167 -11.79 7.04 -21.27
CA ALA A 167 -11.74 5.95 -22.24
C ALA A 167 -13.08 5.77 -22.98
N GLU A 168 -14.19 6.11 -22.34
CA GLU A 168 -15.53 6.13 -22.94
C GLU A 168 -15.87 7.47 -23.61
N GLY A 169 -14.95 8.43 -23.66
CA GLY A 169 -15.16 9.76 -24.21
C GLY A 169 -16.03 10.67 -23.34
N LYS A 170 -16.27 10.29 -22.09
CA LYS A 170 -16.97 11.10 -21.08
C LYS A 170 -15.99 12.00 -20.35
N LEU A 171 -16.52 13.10 -19.82
CA LEU A 171 -15.77 13.96 -18.90
C LEU A 171 -16.20 13.59 -17.48
N PRO A 172 -15.26 13.21 -16.60
CA PRO A 172 -15.58 12.95 -15.20
C PRO A 172 -16.03 14.24 -14.51
N ASP A 173 -16.71 14.08 -13.39
CA ASP A 173 -17.00 15.20 -12.50
C ASP A 173 -15.73 15.70 -11.79
N MET A 174 -15.79 16.97 -11.34
CA MET A 174 -14.72 17.53 -10.53
C MET A 174 -14.71 16.85 -9.17
N ASN A 175 -13.55 16.40 -8.74
CA ASN A 175 -13.37 15.77 -7.45
C ASN A 175 -13.16 16.82 -6.37
N ASP A 176 -13.71 16.59 -5.17
CA ASP A 176 -13.46 17.41 -3.99
C ASP A 176 -12.03 17.18 -3.48
N GLU A 177 -11.15 18.15 -3.75
CA GLU A 177 -9.73 18.09 -3.37
C GLU A 177 -9.50 18.02 -1.86
N SER A 178 -10.48 18.39 -1.03
CA SER A 178 -10.34 18.35 0.43
C SER A 178 -10.32 16.92 0.99
N GLN A 179 -10.81 15.95 0.22
CA GLN A 179 -10.82 14.52 0.57
C GLN A 179 -9.46 13.86 0.40
N PHE A 180 -8.50 14.57 -0.22
CA PHE A 180 -7.19 14.04 -0.57
C PHE A 180 -6.08 14.85 0.10
N GLN A 181 -4.97 14.17 0.37
CA GLN A 181 -3.78 14.78 0.96
C GLN A 181 -2.53 14.36 0.20
N GLY A 182 -1.43 15.10 0.41
CA GLY A 182 -0.12 14.78 -0.15
C GLY A 182 -0.13 14.61 -1.67
N GLU A 183 0.49 13.54 -2.15
CA GLU A 183 0.60 13.24 -3.59
C GLU A 183 -0.76 12.95 -4.23
N PHE A 184 -1.68 12.27 -3.54
CA PHE A 184 -3.02 12.03 -4.09
C PHE A 184 -3.78 13.33 -4.34
N LYS A 185 -3.63 14.33 -3.47
CA LYS A 185 -4.22 15.66 -3.69
C LYS A 185 -3.70 16.29 -4.99
N LYS A 186 -2.39 16.23 -5.23
CA LYS A 186 -1.78 16.76 -6.46
C LYS A 186 -2.30 16.05 -7.71
N ILE A 187 -2.44 14.73 -7.66
CA ILE A 187 -2.97 13.95 -8.79
C ILE A 187 -4.43 14.38 -9.07
N ILE A 188 -5.25 14.50 -8.04
CA ILE A 188 -6.64 14.94 -8.18
C ILE A 188 -6.73 16.38 -8.72
N GLN A 189 -5.87 17.29 -8.28
CA GLN A 189 -5.76 18.64 -8.83
C GLN A 189 -5.41 18.65 -10.33
N ASN A 190 -4.48 17.80 -10.73
CA ASN A 190 -4.12 17.64 -12.14
C ASN A 190 -5.30 17.06 -12.95
N LEU A 191 -6.01 16.07 -12.40
CA LEU A 191 -7.19 15.49 -13.03
C LEU A 191 -8.32 16.52 -13.20
N ASN A 192 -8.59 17.32 -12.17
CA ASN A 192 -9.54 18.43 -12.23
C ASN A 192 -9.12 19.46 -13.29
N THR A 193 -7.82 19.76 -13.38
CA THR A 193 -7.28 20.68 -14.40
C THR A 193 -7.49 20.15 -15.82
N ILE A 194 -7.21 18.86 -16.06
CA ILE A 194 -7.47 18.21 -17.35
C ILE A 194 -8.95 18.31 -17.71
N THR A 195 -9.82 17.96 -16.75
CA THR A 195 -11.28 18.02 -16.92
C THR A 195 -11.74 19.44 -17.25
N LYS A 196 -11.19 20.46 -16.58
CA LYS A 196 -11.52 21.87 -16.83
C LYS A 196 -11.14 22.31 -18.23
N ILE A 197 -9.91 21.99 -18.67
CA ILE A 197 -9.42 22.32 -20.00
C ILE A 197 -10.27 21.63 -21.08
N MET A 198 -10.65 20.37 -20.86
CA MET A 198 -11.50 19.65 -21.81
C MET A 198 -12.92 20.23 -21.90
N LYS A 199 -13.54 20.62 -20.76
CA LYS A 199 -14.84 21.30 -20.74
C LYS A 199 -14.78 22.63 -21.51
N LEU A 200 -13.79 23.47 -21.19
CA LEU A 200 -13.58 24.76 -21.88
C LEU A 200 -13.39 24.58 -23.39
N ARG A 201 -12.59 23.58 -23.79
CA ARG A 201 -12.36 23.24 -25.20
C ARG A 201 -13.63 22.83 -25.92
N GLY A 202 -14.46 21.99 -25.28
CA GLY A 202 -15.75 21.57 -25.83
C GLY A 202 -16.70 22.75 -26.01
N GLU A 203 -16.75 23.66 -25.04
CA GLU A 203 -17.57 24.88 -25.11
C GLU A 203 -17.14 25.81 -26.26
N ASP A 204 -15.83 26.09 -26.41
CA ASP A 204 -15.31 26.93 -27.50
C ASP A 204 -15.53 26.28 -28.88
N LEU A 205 -15.37 24.96 -28.99
CA LEU A 205 -15.68 24.24 -30.24
C LEU A 205 -17.17 24.31 -30.59
N ASN A 206 -18.05 24.11 -29.61
CA ASN A 206 -19.50 24.21 -29.83
C ASN A 206 -19.93 25.66 -30.15
N ALA A 207 -19.22 26.67 -29.65
CA ALA A 207 -19.45 28.05 -30.06
C ALA A 207 -19.09 28.27 -31.53
N LEU A 208 -17.94 27.75 -31.98
CA LEU A 208 -17.55 27.83 -33.39
C LEU A 208 -18.51 27.08 -34.33
N ILE A 209 -18.96 25.88 -33.92
CA ILE A 209 -19.96 25.12 -34.69
C ILE A 209 -21.23 25.94 -34.86
N ARG A 210 -21.76 26.53 -33.78
CA ARG A 210 -22.95 27.39 -33.85
C ARG A 210 -22.73 28.61 -34.75
N SER A 211 -21.59 29.28 -34.63
CA SER A 211 -21.26 30.41 -35.52
C SER A 211 -21.22 29.98 -36.99
N ALA A 212 -20.69 28.80 -37.31
CA ALA A 212 -20.68 28.28 -38.66
C ALA A 212 -22.11 27.95 -39.16
N GLU A 213 -22.95 27.35 -38.32
CA GLU A 213 -24.37 27.08 -38.62
C GLU A 213 -25.17 28.36 -38.86
N GLU A 214 -24.84 29.44 -38.15
CA GLU A 214 -25.45 30.78 -38.30
C GLU A 214 -24.85 31.59 -39.46
N GLY A 215 -23.84 31.07 -40.17
CA GLY A 215 -23.17 31.77 -41.27
C GLY A 215 -22.22 32.89 -40.81
N ILE A 216 -21.86 32.94 -39.53
CA ILE A 216 -20.90 33.90 -38.96
C ILE A 216 -19.49 33.39 -39.24
N LEU A 217 -18.98 33.70 -40.42
CA LEU A 217 -17.70 33.19 -40.89
C LEU A 217 -16.51 33.77 -40.11
N ASP A 218 -16.57 34.98 -39.58
CA ASP A 218 -15.43 35.61 -38.89
C ASP A 218 -15.16 35.07 -37.47
N ALA A 219 -15.97 34.13 -36.97
CA ALA A 219 -15.77 33.54 -35.65
C ALA A 219 -14.45 32.76 -35.57
N ARG A 220 -13.68 32.97 -34.50
CA ARG A 220 -12.40 32.29 -34.24
C ARG A 220 -12.31 31.85 -32.79
N ALA A 221 -11.67 30.70 -32.56
CA ALA A 221 -11.30 30.31 -31.21
C ALA A 221 -10.10 31.13 -30.76
N ASP A 222 -10.01 31.41 -29.45
CA ASP A 222 -8.84 32.06 -28.85
C ASP A 222 -7.83 30.99 -28.39
N PRO A 223 -6.70 30.81 -29.10
CA PRO A 223 -5.74 29.78 -28.75
C PRO A 223 -4.99 30.06 -27.45
N THR A 224 -4.96 31.33 -27.00
CA THR A 224 -4.19 31.74 -25.81
C THR A 224 -4.79 31.20 -24.51
N LYS A 225 -6.06 30.79 -24.53
CA LYS A 225 -6.73 30.09 -23.42
C LYS A 225 -6.13 28.71 -23.13
N TYR A 226 -5.38 28.13 -24.07
CA TYR A 226 -4.94 26.74 -24.01
C TYR A 226 -3.41 26.62 -24.12
N PRO A 227 -2.72 26.11 -23.09
CA PRO A 227 -1.27 25.92 -23.15
C PRO A 227 -0.88 24.73 -24.05
N GLY A 228 0.31 24.81 -24.65
CA GLY A 228 0.97 23.72 -25.34
C GLY A 228 0.19 23.16 -26.54
N TYR A 229 0.03 21.83 -26.59
CA TYR A 229 -0.59 21.14 -27.72
C TYR A 229 -2.02 21.63 -28.02
N ASN A 230 -2.81 21.92 -26.99
CA ASN A 230 -4.20 22.35 -27.18
C ASN A 230 -4.29 23.72 -27.88
N GLY A 231 -3.42 24.68 -27.54
CA GLY A 231 -3.37 25.98 -28.22
C GLY A 231 -2.98 25.83 -29.68
N ASN A 232 -1.97 25.01 -29.97
CA ASN A 232 -1.56 24.73 -31.35
C ASN A 232 -2.68 24.10 -32.19
N MET A 233 -3.52 23.26 -31.58
CA MET A 233 -4.70 22.70 -32.26
C MET A 233 -5.68 23.79 -32.69
N PHE A 234 -5.97 24.77 -31.82
CA PHE A 234 -6.85 25.89 -32.16
C PHE A 234 -6.24 26.87 -33.16
N ILE A 235 -4.91 27.08 -33.13
CA ILE A 235 -4.21 27.82 -34.20
C ILE A 235 -4.43 27.10 -35.54
N GLY A 236 -4.30 25.77 -35.57
CA GLY A 236 -4.57 24.96 -36.75
C GLY A 236 -6.01 25.08 -37.23
N LEU A 237 -6.99 25.02 -36.32
CA LEU A 237 -8.41 25.18 -36.64
C LEU A 237 -8.69 26.55 -37.27
N ASN A 238 -8.16 27.64 -36.69
CA ASN A 238 -8.32 28.98 -37.25
C ASN A 238 -7.69 29.09 -38.65
N LYS A 239 -6.54 28.46 -38.90
CA LYS A 239 -5.94 28.42 -40.25
C LYS A 239 -6.82 27.70 -41.27
N ILE A 240 -7.52 26.64 -40.86
CA ILE A 240 -8.50 25.98 -41.73
C ILE A 240 -9.62 26.98 -42.05
N LEU A 241 -10.20 27.63 -41.03
CA LEU A 241 -11.25 28.63 -41.26
C LEU A 241 -10.78 29.73 -42.22
N ASP A 242 -9.61 30.33 -41.99
CA ASP A 242 -9.06 31.39 -42.84
C ASP A 242 -8.88 30.94 -44.31
N ALA A 243 -8.41 29.70 -44.52
CA ALA A 243 -8.19 29.13 -45.85
C ALA A 243 -9.49 28.95 -46.66
N TYR A 244 -10.62 28.72 -45.98
CA TYR A 244 -11.93 28.57 -46.64
C TYR A 244 -12.67 29.89 -46.78
N ILE A 245 -12.57 30.77 -45.79
CA ILE A 245 -13.32 32.03 -45.75
C ILE A 245 -12.80 33.03 -46.77
N SER A 246 -11.48 33.09 -47.00
CA SER A 246 -10.90 34.01 -47.98
C SER A 246 -11.50 33.83 -49.40
N PRO A 247 -11.49 32.62 -50.01
CA PRO A 247 -12.14 32.40 -51.31
C PRO A 247 -13.66 32.65 -51.30
N ILE A 248 -14.36 32.35 -50.19
CA ILE A 248 -15.80 32.59 -50.08
C ILE A 248 -16.11 34.09 -50.12
N ASN A 249 -15.32 34.91 -49.42
CA ASN A 249 -15.49 36.36 -49.43
C ASN A 249 -15.23 36.95 -50.83
N VAL A 250 -14.18 36.49 -51.53
CA VAL A 250 -13.94 36.88 -52.92
C VAL A 250 -15.11 36.49 -53.81
N SER A 251 -15.63 35.28 -53.66
CA SER A 251 -16.77 34.80 -54.45
C SER A 251 -18.03 35.63 -54.19
N ALA A 252 -18.31 35.95 -52.93
CA ALA A 252 -19.44 36.79 -52.54
C ALA A 252 -19.34 38.21 -53.10
N GLU A 253 -18.15 38.82 -53.05
CA GLU A 253 -17.89 40.14 -53.65
C GLU A 253 -18.14 40.13 -55.17
N TYR A 254 -17.62 39.13 -55.88
CA TYR A 254 -17.78 39.02 -57.33
C TYR A 254 -19.24 38.81 -57.72
N ILE A 255 -19.97 37.95 -56.99
CA ILE A 255 -21.40 37.73 -57.20
C ILE A 255 -22.19 39.03 -56.96
N ASP A 256 -21.89 39.78 -55.89
CA ASP A 256 -22.56 41.05 -55.60
C ASP A 256 -22.36 42.08 -56.73
N ARG A 257 -21.12 42.24 -57.21
CA ARG A 257 -20.80 43.16 -58.31
C ARG A 257 -21.52 42.78 -59.61
N ILE A 258 -21.42 41.51 -60.01
CA ILE A 258 -22.08 40.99 -61.22
C ILE A 258 -23.60 41.17 -61.12
N SER A 259 -24.20 40.92 -59.94
CA SER A 259 -25.65 41.08 -59.72
C SER A 259 -26.15 42.51 -59.92
N LYS A 260 -25.25 43.51 -59.78
CA LYS A 260 -25.52 44.93 -59.98
C LYS A 260 -25.15 45.42 -61.39
N GLY A 261 -24.69 44.52 -62.26
CA GLY A 261 -24.24 44.84 -63.62
C GLY A 261 -22.84 45.45 -63.69
N ASP A 262 -22.07 45.43 -62.59
CA ASP A 262 -20.64 45.77 -62.60
C ASP A 262 -19.82 44.51 -62.92
N ILE A 263 -19.06 44.54 -64.01
CA ILE A 263 -18.23 43.41 -64.44
C ILE A 263 -16.82 43.57 -63.84
N PRO A 264 -16.45 42.77 -62.82
CA PRO A 264 -15.12 42.83 -62.23
C PRO A 264 -14.03 42.33 -63.21
N PRO A 265 -12.75 42.69 -62.97
CA PRO A 265 -11.64 42.05 -63.69
C PRO A 265 -11.57 40.55 -63.35
N LYS A 266 -10.94 39.75 -64.21
CA LYS A 266 -10.73 38.33 -63.94
C LYS A 266 -9.91 38.10 -62.66
N ILE A 267 -10.30 37.09 -61.90
CA ILE A 267 -9.53 36.59 -60.77
C ILE A 267 -8.27 35.91 -61.32
N THR A 268 -7.11 36.47 -60.99
CA THR A 268 -5.78 35.96 -61.36
C THR A 268 -5.08 35.20 -60.24
N GLU A 269 -5.62 35.22 -59.03
CA GLU A 269 -5.06 34.53 -57.89
C GLU A 269 -5.08 33.00 -58.06
N ASP A 270 -4.06 32.37 -57.49
CA ASP A 270 -3.87 30.92 -57.55
C ASP A 270 -4.70 30.21 -56.48
N TYR A 271 -5.79 29.58 -56.93
CA TYR A 271 -6.57 28.66 -56.11
C TYR A 271 -6.30 27.21 -56.52
N ARG A 272 -6.60 26.27 -55.62
CA ARG A 272 -6.47 24.82 -55.85
C ARG A 272 -7.77 24.11 -55.50
N GLY A 273 -7.97 22.91 -56.08
CA GLY A 273 -9.17 22.10 -55.84
C GLY A 273 -10.44 22.86 -56.18
N ASP A 274 -11.47 22.69 -55.36
CA ASP A 274 -12.82 23.24 -55.55
C ASP A 274 -12.82 24.77 -55.69
N PHE A 275 -11.94 25.48 -54.97
CA PHE A 275 -11.85 26.94 -55.10
C PHE A 275 -11.33 27.39 -56.46
N ASN A 276 -10.51 26.59 -57.15
CA ASN A 276 -10.09 26.89 -58.51
C ASN A 276 -11.24 26.71 -59.51
N GLU A 277 -12.14 25.77 -59.24
CA GLU A 277 -13.35 25.57 -60.05
C GLU A 277 -14.30 26.76 -59.88
N ILE A 278 -14.53 27.23 -58.64
CA ILE A 278 -15.30 28.44 -58.36
C ILE A 278 -14.69 29.65 -59.07
N LYS A 279 -13.37 29.84 -58.99
CA LYS A 279 -12.66 30.90 -59.73
C LYS A 279 -12.98 30.84 -61.23
N ASN A 280 -12.84 29.66 -61.85
CA ASN A 280 -13.05 29.51 -63.28
C ASN A 280 -14.50 29.80 -63.68
N ASN A 281 -15.47 29.38 -62.86
CA ASN A 281 -16.88 29.65 -63.08
C ASN A 281 -17.18 31.17 -62.98
N LEU A 282 -16.63 31.87 -61.99
CA LEU A 282 -16.76 33.32 -61.87
C LEU A 282 -16.09 34.06 -63.04
N ASN A 283 -14.90 33.62 -63.46
CA ASN A 283 -14.23 34.19 -64.64
C ASN A 283 -15.00 33.96 -65.94
N ALA A 284 -15.72 32.84 -66.06
CA ALA A 284 -16.57 32.58 -67.22
C ALA A 284 -17.76 33.54 -67.28
N LEU A 285 -18.32 33.98 -66.14
CA LEU A 285 -19.37 35.00 -66.11
C LEU A 285 -18.89 36.38 -66.58
N ILE A 286 -17.59 36.66 -66.45
CA ILE A 286 -16.95 37.91 -66.88
C ILE A 286 -16.70 37.92 -68.40
N ASP A 287 -16.56 36.76 -69.02
CA ASP A 287 -16.25 36.60 -70.45
C ASP A 287 -17.48 36.72 -71.38
N VAL A 288 -18.68 36.91 -70.83
CA VAL A 288 -19.96 37.02 -71.56
C VAL A 288 -20.36 38.47 -71.75
#